data_AF-A0A7V4Y779-F1
#
_entry.id   AF-A0A7V4Y779-F1
#
_cell.length_a   1.000
_cell.length_b   1.000
_cell.length_c   1.000
_cell.angle_alpha   90.00
_cell.angle_beta   90.00
_cell.angle_gamma   90.00
#
_symmetry.space_group_name_H-M   'P 1'
#
loop_
_entity.id
_entity.type
_entity.pdbx_description
1 polymer ?
#
loop_
_entity_poly.entity_id
_entity_poly.type
_entity_poly.pdbx_seq_one_letter_code
_entity_poly.pdbx_strand_id
1 'polypeptide(L)'
;MSQLSVEDFVLLAIKKLRTGEFKGIHSVYSGFNEAFKIYFNGADPVQATSKLAREGKIVIRPVRGGVILYQPEEAPALNRGELALEKMGLPLPENSASNRKRK
;
A
#
# COMPACT_ATOMS: atom_id res chain seq x y z
N MET A 1 -21.72 -17.64 -6.06
CA MET A 1 -21.11 -16.37 -5.61
C MET A 1 -20.10 -15.95 -6.66
N SER A 2 -20.16 -14.72 -7.15
CA SER A 2 -19.22 -14.20 -8.16
C SER A 2 -17.85 -13.96 -7.51
N GLN A 3 -16.77 -14.22 -8.25
CA GLN A 3 -15.41 -13.94 -7.79
C GLN A 3 -15.20 -12.43 -7.63
N LEU A 4 -14.50 -12.01 -6.58
CA LEU A 4 -14.16 -10.62 -6.37
C LEU A 4 -13.23 -10.11 -7.46
N SER A 5 -13.35 -8.82 -7.79
CA SER A 5 -12.31 -8.16 -8.57
C SER A 5 -11.00 -8.10 -7.78
N VAL A 6 -9.88 -7.89 -8.48
CA VAL A 6 -8.57 -7.70 -7.85
C VAL A 6 -8.59 -6.50 -6.89
N GLU A 7 -9.26 -5.40 -7.27
CA GLU A 7 -9.39 -4.22 -6.42
C GLU A 7 -10.17 -4.54 -5.13
N ASP A 8 -11.35 -5.16 -5.24
CA ASP A 8 -12.19 -5.49 -4.09
C ASP A 8 -11.50 -6.48 -3.14
N PHE A 9 -10.82 -7.47 -3.70
CA PHE A 9 -10.06 -8.43 -2.92
C PHE A 9 -8.96 -7.75 -2.09
N VAL A 10 -8.20 -6.83 -2.70
CA VAL A 10 -7.10 -6.13 -2.03
C VAL A 10 -7.63 -5.20 -0.95
N LEU A 11 -8.67 -4.42 -1.23
CA LEU A 11 -9.29 -3.52 -0.26
C LEU A 11 -9.90 -4.29 0.92
N LEU A 12 -10.53 -5.42 0.65
CA LEU A 12 -11.03 -6.32 1.68
C LEU A 12 -9.89 -6.87 2.55
N ALA A 13 -8.80 -7.31 1.94
CA ALA A 13 -7.64 -7.84 2.65
C ALA A 13 -7.01 -6.79 3.57
N ILE A 14 -6.82 -5.55 3.11
CA ILE A 14 -6.30 -4.45 3.95
C ILE A 14 -7.16 -4.26 5.19
N LYS A 15 -8.50 -4.28 5.05
CA LYS A 15 -9.42 -4.09 6.17
C LYS A 15 -9.48 -5.28 7.14
N LYS A 16 -9.35 -6.51 6.62
CA LYS A 16 -9.56 -7.74 7.39
C LYS A 16 -8.29 -8.32 8.00
N LEU A 17 -7.13 -8.10 7.37
CA LEU A 17 -5.85 -8.66 7.80
C LEU A 17 -4.99 -7.66 8.60
N ARG A 18 -5.43 -6.41 8.75
CA ARG A 18 -4.76 -5.43 9.60
C ARG A 18 -4.89 -5.78 11.08
N THR A 19 -3.88 -5.44 11.86
CA THR A 19 -3.79 -5.77 13.29
C THR A 19 -3.81 -4.51 14.15
N GLY A 20 -4.66 -4.51 15.18
CA GLY A 20 -4.83 -3.38 16.10
C GLY A 20 -5.20 -2.09 15.37
N GLU A 21 -4.51 -1.01 15.70
CA GLU A 21 -4.72 0.32 15.11
C GLU A 21 -3.92 0.56 13.82
N PHE A 22 -3.10 -0.42 13.40
CA PHE A 22 -2.28 -0.26 12.20
C PHE A 22 -3.15 -0.26 10.95
N LYS A 23 -2.98 0.77 10.11
CA LYS A 23 -3.88 1.04 8.98
C LYS A 23 -3.56 0.29 7.69
N GLY A 24 -2.44 -0.43 7.65
CA GLY A 24 -2.00 -1.18 6.47
C GLY A 24 -1.76 -2.64 6.79
N ILE A 25 -1.34 -3.40 5.78
CA ILE A 25 -0.95 -4.81 5.93
C ILE A 25 0.40 -5.07 5.25
N HIS A 26 1.25 -5.89 5.86
CA HIS A 26 2.47 -6.34 5.21
C HIS A 26 2.15 -7.45 4.20
N SER A 27 2.54 -7.31 2.94
CA SER A 27 2.15 -8.24 1.86
C SER A 27 2.54 -9.69 2.13
N VAL A 28 3.71 -9.92 2.73
CA VAL A 28 4.18 -11.25 3.14
C VAL A 28 3.61 -11.68 4.50
N TYR A 29 3.91 -10.96 5.59
CA TYR A 29 3.56 -11.40 6.95
C TYR A 29 2.07 -11.46 7.27
N SER A 30 1.21 -10.79 6.49
CA SER A 30 -0.25 -10.92 6.63
C SER A 30 -0.82 -12.18 5.96
N GLY A 31 0.01 -12.95 5.23
CA GLY A 31 -0.45 -14.04 4.37
C GLY A 31 -1.12 -13.58 3.07
N PHE A 32 -1.21 -12.27 2.82
CA PHE A 32 -1.88 -11.71 1.64
C PHE A 32 -1.35 -12.29 0.32
N ASN A 33 -0.04 -12.38 0.13
CA ASN A 33 0.54 -12.89 -1.12
C ASN A 33 0.14 -14.34 -1.41
N GLU A 34 0.10 -15.19 -0.39
CA GLU A 34 -0.30 -16.59 -0.55
C GLU A 34 -1.80 -16.69 -0.83
N ALA A 35 -2.62 -15.98 -0.04
CA ALA A 35 -4.06 -15.92 -0.24
C ALA A 35 -4.43 -15.41 -1.64
N PHE A 36 -3.74 -14.37 -2.14
CA PHE A 36 -3.95 -13.83 -3.47
C PHE A 36 -3.66 -14.86 -4.56
N LYS A 37 -2.52 -15.55 -4.48
CA LYS A 37 -2.15 -16.60 -5.44
C LYS A 37 -3.17 -17.73 -5.45
N ILE A 38 -3.63 -18.17 -4.28
CA ILE A 38 -4.67 -19.22 -4.18
C ILE A 38 -5.97 -18.75 -4.82
N TYR A 39 -6.43 -17.53 -4.50
CA TYR A 39 -7.72 -17.00 -4.95
C TYR A 39 -7.75 -16.66 -6.44
N PHE A 40 -6.62 -16.25 -7.03
CA PHE A 40 -6.50 -15.87 -8.44
C PHE A 40 -5.65 -16.86 -9.25
N ASN A 41 -5.70 -18.15 -8.92
CA ASN A 41 -5.11 -19.26 -9.69
C ASN A 41 -3.63 -19.03 -10.09
N GLY A 42 -2.81 -18.59 -9.14
CA GLY A 42 -1.36 -18.39 -9.32
C GLY A 42 -0.97 -17.02 -9.87
N ALA A 43 -1.92 -16.10 -10.05
CA ALA A 43 -1.61 -14.73 -10.47
C ALA A 43 -0.60 -14.04 -9.54
N ASP A 44 0.23 -13.17 -10.11
CA ASP A 44 1.28 -12.47 -9.35
C ASP A 44 0.70 -11.30 -8.54
N PRO A 45 0.70 -11.36 -7.20
CA PRO A 45 0.22 -10.26 -6.36
C PRO A 45 1.04 -8.98 -6.53
N VAL A 46 2.33 -9.07 -6.87
CA VAL A 46 3.19 -7.89 -7.05
C VAL A 46 2.76 -7.09 -8.26
N GLN A 47 2.55 -7.75 -9.40
CA GLN A 47 2.06 -7.10 -10.62
C GLN A 47 0.67 -6.50 -10.41
N ALA A 48 -0.24 -7.25 -9.80
CA ALA A 48 -1.61 -6.81 -9.53
C ALA A 48 -1.65 -5.56 -8.63
N THR A 49 -0.97 -5.60 -7.49
CA THR A 49 -0.93 -4.48 -6.56
C THR A 49 -0.16 -3.27 -7.12
N SER A 50 0.92 -3.49 -7.87
CA SER A 50 1.65 -2.40 -8.54
C SER A 50 0.80 -1.69 -9.59
N LYS A 51 -0.07 -2.42 -10.30
CA LYS A 51 -1.06 -1.82 -11.20
C LYS A 51 -2.06 -0.95 -10.43
N LEU A 52 -2.69 -1.49 -9.38
CA LEU A 52 -3.63 -0.74 -8.55
C LEU A 52 -2.99 0.51 -7.92
N ALA A 53 -1.73 0.43 -7.51
CA ALA A 53 -1.01 1.58 -6.95
C ALA A 53 -0.76 2.68 -7.99
N ARG A 54 -0.41 2.31 -9.23
CA ARG A 54 -0.29 3.27 -10.35
C ARG A 54 -1.62 3.94 -10.68
N GLU A 55 -2.71 3.21 -10.55
CA GLU A 55 -4.09 3.70 -10.75
C GLU A 55 -4.62 4.50 -9.54
N GLY A 56 -3.84 4.64 -8.46
CA GLY A 56 -4.23 5.37 -7.26
C GLY A 56 -5.29 4.66 -6.40
N LYS A 57 -5.58 3.39 -6.68
CA LYS A 57 -6.58 2.60 -5.95
C LYS A 57 -6.09 2.14 -4.57
N ILE A 58 -4.78 1.99 -4.42
CA ILE A 58 -4.11 1.67 -3.16
C ILE A 58 -2.80 2.45 -3.06
N VAL A 59 -2.20 2.48 -1.88
CA VAL A 59 -0.84 2.99 -1.67
C VAL A 59 0.08 1.85 -1.25
N ILE A 60 1.25 1.77 -1.90
CA ILE A 60 2.31 0.81 -1.58
C ILE A 60 3.47 1.56 -0.94
N ARG A 61 3.94 1.06 0.22
CA ARG A 61 5.16 1.55 0.86
C ARG A 61 6.20 0.42 0.95
N PRO A 62 7.40 0.57 0.37
CA PRO A 62 8.44 -0.44 0.49
C PRO A 62 8.93 -0.54 1.94
N VAL A 63 9.15 -1.77 2.38
CA VAL A 63 9.72 -2.10 3.69
C VAL A 63 10.70 -3.26 3.54
N ARG A 64 11.45 -3.58 4.60
CA ARG A 64 12.36 -4.73 4.57
C ARG A 64 11.55 -6.01 4.38
N GLY A 65 11.85 -6.77 3.32
CA GLY A 65 11.22 -8.06 3.07
C GLY A 65 9.83 -8.00 2.41
N GLY A 66 9.39 -6.83 1.93
CA GLY A 66 8.13 -6.72 1.20
C GLY A 66 7.62 -5.29 1.09
N VAL A 67 6.30 -5.15 1.11
CA VAL A 67 5.62 -3.85 1.06
C VAL A 67 4.49 -3.81 2.09
N ILE A 68 4.15 -2.61 2.53
CA ILE A 68 2.89 -2.35 3.22
C ILE A 68 1.87 -1.82 2.21
N LEU A 69 0.69 -2.43 2.20
CA LEU A 69 -0.47 -2.00 1.43
C LEU A 69 -1.38 -1.16 2.32
N TYR A 70 -1.82 -0.01 1.81
CA TYR A 70 -2.76 0.89 2.47
C TYR A 70 -3.92 1.24 1.53
N GLN A 71 -5.08 1.55 2.12
CA GLN A 71 -6.08 2.35 1.41
C GLN A 71 -5.50 3.76 1.13
N PRO A 72 -5.87 4.41 0.01
CA PRO A 72 -5.35 5.72 -0.35
C PRO A 72 -5.48 6.78 0.75
N GLU A 73 -6.62 6.78 1.45
CA GLU A 73 -6.95 7.75 2.49
C GLU A 73 -6.31 7.46 3.86
N GLU A 74 -5.87 6.22 4.11
CA GLU A 74 -5.28 5.81 5.40
C GLU A 74 -3.74 5.68 5.33
N ALA A 75 -3.13 6.01 4.20
CA ALA A 75 -1.69 5.95 4.03
C ALA A 75 -0.97 7.06 4.83
N PRO A 76 0.18 6.77 5.48
CA PRO A 76 0.96 7.79 6.17
C PRO A 76 1.40 8.93 5.25
N ALA A 77 1.22 10.16 5.73
CA ALA A 77 1.42 11.40 4.97
C ALA A 77 2.89 11.69 4.62
N LEU A 78 3.85 11.20 5.42
CA LEU A 78 5.27 11.39 5.19
C LEU A 78 5.94 10.04 4.94
N ASN A 79 6.63 9.93 3.81
CA ASN A 79 7.46 8.77 3.53
C ASN A 79 8.85 8.96 4.14
N ARG A 80 9.56 7.86 4.39
CA ARG A 80 10.89 7.91 5.04
C ARG A 80 11.91 8.75 4.27
N GLY A 81 11.77 8.87 2.95
CA GLY A 81 12.62 9.73 2.13
C GLY A 81 12.34 11.21 2.36
N GLU A 82 11.07 11.61 2.43
CA GLU A 82 10.69 12.98 2.78
C GLU A 82 11.18 13.35 4.19
N LEU A 83 11.03 12.45 5.17
CA LEU A 83 11.59 12.64 6.51
C LEU A 83 13.12 12.71 6.50
N ALA A 84 13.79 11.94 5.64
CA ALA A 84 15.24 12.00 5.52
C ALA A 84 15.69 13.34 4.93
N LEU A 85 15.04 13.82 3.87
CA LEU A 85 15.31 15.13 3.27
C LEU A 85 15.11 16.25 4.29
N GLU A 86 14.02 16.21 5.05
CA GLU A 86 13.75 17.17 6.14
C GLU A 86 14.88 17.15 7.18
N LYS A 87 15.30 15.95 7.64
CA LYS A 87 16.42 15.80 8.59
C LYS A 87 17.77 16.26 8.02
N MET A 88 17.94 16.19 6.69
CA MET A 88 19.12 16.69 5.99
C MET A 88 19.06 18.20 5.75
N GLY A 89 17.95 18.88 6.07
CA GLY A 89 17.75 20.30 5.75
C GLY A 89 17.55 20.58 4.26
N LEU A 90 17.14 19.57 3.48
CA LEU A 90 16.92 19.67 2.04
C LEU A 90 15.44 19.95 1.72
N PRO A 91 15.16 20.71 0.64
CA PRO A 91 13.79 21.02 0.26
C PRO A 91 13.03 19.77 -0.17
N LEU A 92 11.76 19.68 0.22
CA LEU A 92 10.85 18.67 -0.29
C LEU A 92 10.42 19.03 -1.72
N PRO A 93 10.35 18.07 -2.65
CA PRO A 93 9.84 18.33 -4.00
C PRO A 93 8.39 18.83 -3.95
N GLU A 94 8.00 19.70 -4.89
CA GLU A 94 6.67 20.33 -4.91
C GLU A 94 5.52 19.31 -4.87
N ASN A 95 5.71 18.15 -5.50
CA ASN A 95 4.73 17.05 -5.55
C ASN A 95 4.73 16.11 -4.32
N SER A 96 5.46 16.47 -3.24
CA SER A 96 5.52 15.72 -1.99
C SER A 96 4.14 15.57 -1.35
N ALA A 97 3.95 14.47 -0.61
CA ALA A 97 2.70 14.17 0.06
C ALA A 97 2.34 15.22 1.14
N SER A 98 3.35 15.88 1.71
CA SER A 98 3.19 17.01 2.63
C SER A 98 2.60 18.26 1.96
N ASN A 99 2.94 18.53 0.70
CA ASN A 99 2.45 19.71 -0.03
C ASN A 99 1.01 19.54 -0.57
N ARG A 100 0.58 18.31 -0.86
CA ARG A 100 -0.81 18.06 -1.33
C ARG A 100 -1.88 18.35 -0.28
N LYS A 101 -1.53 18.39 1.00
CA LYS A 101 -2.45 18.73 2.11
C LYS A 101 -2.64 20.23 2.34
N ARG A 102 -1.88 21.09 1.64
CA ARG A 102 -1.94 22.55 1.79
C ARG A 102 -2.77 23.26 0.70
N LYS A 103 -3.41 22.51 -0.20
CA LYS A 103 -4.35 23.02 -1.21
C LYS A 103 -5.76 22.55 -0.90
#